data_AF-A0A9X7XPP7-F1
#
_entry.id   AF-A0A9X7XPP7-F1
#
_cell.length_a   1.000
_cell.length_b   1.000
_cell.length_c   1.000
_cell.angle_alpha   90.00
_cell.angle_beta   90.00
_cell.angle_gamma   90.00
#
_symmetry.space_group_name_H-M   'P 1'
#
loop_
_entity.id
_entity.type
_entity.pdbx_description
1 polymer ?
#
loop_
_entity_poly.entity_id
_entity_poly.type
_entity_poly.pdbx_seq_one_letter_code
_entity_poly.pdbx_strand_id
1 'polypeptide(L)'
;MDLAIRMMSMQKPHQALAITGAICTTAAAFLPDTVLSELIDIKREVLRLAHPGGIIETKAEFVAGHISAIKVVRTARMILEGYVYTKSHYALAAQSQLA
;
A
#
# COMPACT_ATOMS: atom_id res chain seq x y z
N MET A 1 5.86 -2.04 17.14
CA MET A 1 4.95 -2.49 16.07
C MET A 1 3.59 -2.72 16.69
N ASP A 2 2.53 -2.59 15.91
CA ASP A 2 1.15 -2.84 16.33
C ASP A 2 0.64 -4.18 15.77
N LEU A 3 1.03 -4.51 14.54
CA LEU A 3 0.64 -5.74 13.86
C LEU A 3 1.81 -6.31 13.07
N ALA A 4 2.04 -7.62 13.17
CA ALA A 4 2.94 -8.34 12.28
C ALA A 4 2.15 -8.86 11.06
N ILE A 5 2.62 -8.55 9.86
CA ILE A 5 1.96 -8.89 8.60
C ILE A 5 2.90 -9.64 7.65
N ARG A 6 2.33 -10.62 6.95
CA ARG A 6 2.97 -11.36 5.85
C ARG A 6 2.03 -11.36 4.66
N MET A 7 2.34 -10.54 3.68
CA MET A 7 1.53 -10.40 2.47
C MET A 7 2.02 -11.38 1.40
N MET A 8 1.09 -11.98 0.66
CA MET A 8 1.38 -12.73 -0.57
C MET A 8 1.13 -11.83 -1.79
N SER A 9 1.99 -11.90 -2.80
CA SER A 9 1.80 -11.26 -4.10
C SER A 9 2.38 -12.14 -5.19
N MET A 10 1.65 -12.31 -6.30
CA MET A 10 2.06 -13.18 -7.40
C MET A 10 2.47 -14.58 -6.91
N GLN A 11 1.64 -15.15 -6.03
CA GLN A 11 1.81 -16.48 -5.43
C GLN A 11 3.11 -16.66 -4.61
N LYS A 12 3.77 -15.57 -4.20
CA LYS A 12 4.99 -15.59 -3.38
C LYS A 12 4.88 -14.65 -2.18
N PRO A 13 5.59 -14.92 -1.07
CA PRO A 13 5.70 -13.97 0.03
C PRO A 13 6.35 -12.67 -0.46
N HIS A 14 5.68 -11.55 -0.19
CA HIS A 14 6.22 -10.24 -0.48
C HIS A 14 7.36 -9.93 0.51
N GLN A 15 8.52 -9.49 0.01
CA GLN A 15 9.71 -9.25 0.86
C GLN A 15 9.52 -8.09 1.86
N ALA A 16 8.62 -7.18 1.56
CA ALA A 16 8.21 -6.09 2.45
C ALA A 16 6.68 -6.10 2.62
N LEU A 17 6.00 -4.97 2.43
CA LEU A 17 4.55 -4.86 2.28
C LEU A 17 4.24 -3.92 1.12
N ALA A 18 3.31 -4.28 0.23
CA ALA A 18 2.86 -3.36 -0.80
C ALA A 18 2.08 -2.20 -0.16
N ILE A 19 2.23 -0.99 -0.69
CA ILE A 19 1.61 0.22 -0.11
C ILE A 19 0.08 0.07 -0.06
N THR A 20 -0.52 -0.45 -1.13
CA THR A 20 -1.96 -0.73 -1.19
C THR A 20 -2.39 -1.74 -0.11
N GLY A 21 -1.58 -2.76 0.13
CA GLY A 21 -1.76 -3.70 1.24
C GLY A 21 -1.70 -3.00 2.59
N ALA A 22 -0.70 -2.14 2.82
CA ALA A 22 -0.56 -1.38 4.05
C ALA A 22 -1.78 -0.47 4.33
N ILE A 23 -2.26 0.23 3.29
CA ILE A 23 -3.45 1.09 3.36
C ILE A 23 -4.69 0.26 3.70
N CYS A 24 -4.91 -0.85 3.00
CA CYS A 24 -6.04 -1.74 3.24
C CYS A 24 -6.01 -2.34 4.66
N THR A 25 -4.85 -2.83 5.11
CA THR A 25 -4.66 -3.33 6.48
C THR A 25 -4.98 -2.26 7.51
N THR A 26 -4.57 -1.02 7.28
CA THR A 26 -4.87 0.10 8.17
C THR A 26 -6.35 0.42 8.20
N ALA A 27 -7.02 0.44 7.03
CA ALA A 27 -8.46 0.65 6.97
C ALA A 27 -9.21 -0.42 7.74
N ALA A 28 -8.88 -1.70 7.51
CA ALA A 28 -9.50 -2.81 8.21
C ALA A 28 -9.31 -2.72 9.72
N ALA A 29 -8.13 -2.28 10.18
CA ALA A 29 -7.82 -2.09 11.59
C ALA A 29 -8.80 -1.12 12.30
N PHE A 30 -9.30 -0.09 11.61
CA PHE A 30 -10.21 0.92 12.17
C PHE A 30 -11.68 0.73 11.81
N LEU A 31 -11.99 -0.16 10.85
CA LEU A 31 -13.37 -0.47 10.47
C LEU A 31 -13.93 -1.56 11.38
N PRO A 32 -15.17 -1.43 11.87
CA PRO A 32 -15.80 -2.48 12.66
C PRO A 32 -15.98 -3.76 11.84
N ASP A 33 -16.17 -4.88 12.54
CA ASP A 33 -16.51 -6.18 11.98
C ASP A 33 -15.45 -6.74 11.00
N THR A 34 -14.20 -6.32 11.16
CA THR A 34 -13.07 -6.95 10.48
C THR A 34 -12.27 -7.80 11.44
N VAL A 35 -11.60 -8.82 10.90
CA VAL A 35 -10.64 -9.64 11.66
C VAL A 35 -9.61 -8.77 12.38
N LEU A 36 -9.18 -7.64 11.81
CA LEU A 36 -8.21 -6.78 12.48
C LEU A 36 -8.83 -5.98 13.63
N SER A 37 -10.06 -5.50 13.49
CA SER A 37 -10.75 -4.78 14.57
C SER A 37 -10.95 -5.62 15.83
N GLU A 38 -11.01 -6.95 15.69
CA GLU A 38 -11.09 -7.89 16.80
C GLU A 38 -9.72 -8.23 17.41
N LEU A 39 -8.63 -8.11 16.64
CA LEU A 39 -7.29 -8.54 17.04
C LEU A 39 -6.44 -7.42 17.66
N ILE A 40 -6.71 -6.16 17.32
CA ILE A 40 -5.89 -5.02 17.75
C ILE A 40 -6.76 -3.88 18.31
N ASP A 41 -6.41 -3.42 19.51
CA ASP A 41 -6.98 -2.22 20.12
C ASP A 41 -6.15 -0.99 19.72
N ILE A 42 -6.70 -0.15 18.84
CA ILE A 42 -5.97 0.97 18.25
C ILE A 42 -6.30 2.27 18.96
N LYS A 43 -5.34 2.74 19.77
CA LYS A 43 -5.46 4.00 20.53
C LYS A 43 -4.86 5.22 19.82
N ARG A 44 -4.28 5.02 18.64
CA ARG A 44 -3.54 6.03 17.90
C ARG A 44 -3.88 5.99 16.42
N GLU A 45 -3.90 7.15 15.77
CA GLU A 45 -4.13 7.28 14.33
C GLU A 45 -3.00 6.71 13.46
N VAL A 46 -1.83 6.43 14.05
CA VAL A 46 -0.66 5.88 13.36
C VAL A 46 -0.51 4.39 13.66
N LEU A 47 -0.51 3.56 12.63
CA LEU A 47 -0.36 2.12 12.75
C LEU A 47 1.03 1.68 12.25
N ARG A 48 1.73 0.88 13.06
CA ARG A 48 3.08 0.38 12.79
C ARG A 48 3.04 -1.07 12.35
N LEU A 49 3.03 -1.30 11.03
CA LEU A 49 2.90 -2.62 10.42
C LEU A 49 4.29 -3.25 10.20
N ALA A 50 4.60 -4.32 10.95
CA ALA A 50 5.86 -5.05 10.82
C ALA A 50 5.78 -6.10 9.71
N HIS A 51 6.57 -5.92 8.66
CA HIS A 51 6.72 -6.83 7.53
C HIS A 51 8.15 -7.42 7.49
N PRO A 52 8.49 -8.40 6.62
CA PRO A 52 9.81 -9.04 6.66
C PRO A 52 10.98 -8.06 6.50
N GLY A 53 10.85 -7.07 5.62
CA GLY A 53 11.86 -6.01 5.44
C GLY A 53 11.87 -4.86 6.45
N GLY A 54 11.13 -4.91 7.57
CA GLY A 54 11.09 -3.82 8.56
C GLY A 54 9.68 -3.38 8.99
N ILE A 55 9.50 -2.08 9.25
CA ILE A 55 8.23 -1.49 9.70
C ILE A 55 7.80 -0.43 8.71
N ILE A 56 6.55 -0.49 8.27
CA ILE A 56 5.88 0.60 7.55
C ILE A 56 4.85 1.26 8.47
N GLU A 57 4.85 2.59 8.48
CA GLU A 57 3.90 3.38 9.25
C GLU A 57 2.85 3.99 8.33
N THR A 58 1.60 3.89 8.75
CA THR A 58 0.45 4.48 8.06
C THR A 58 -0.29 5.37 9.04
N LYS A 59 -0.85 6.49 8.57
CA LYS A 59 -1.67 7.39 9.39
C LYS A 59 -3.08 7.45 8.82
N ALA A 60 -4.09 7.08 9.61
CA ALA A 60 -5.48 7.29 9.29
C ALA A 60 -5.93 8.70 9.72
N GLU A 61 -6.76 9.35 8.90
CA GLU A 61 -7.37 10.64 9.21
C GLU A 61 -8.90 10.51 9.20
N PHE A 62 -9.55 11.05 10.23
CA PHE A 62 -10.99 10.88 10.43
C PHE A 62 -11.75 12.19 10.24
N VAL A 63 -12.92 12.11 9.61
CA VAL A 63 -13.91 13.19 9.51
C VAL A 63 -15.26 12.62 9.91
N ALA A 64 -15.90 13.21 10.93
CA ALA A 64 -17.18 12.76 11.46
C ALA A 64 -17.23 11.25 11.81
N GLY A 65 -16.12 10.70 12.33
CA GLY A 65 -16.02 9.28 12.70
C GLY A 65 -15.73 8.33 11.54
N HIS A 66 -15.60 8.82 10.30
CA HIS A 66 -15.27 8.02 9.13
C HIS A 66 -13.84 8.28 8.65
N ILE A 67 -13.19 7.24 8.12
CA ILE A 67 -11.86 7.36 7.51
C ILE A 67 -11.98 8.21 6.25
N SER A 68 -11.34 9.37 6.26
CA SER A 68 -11.27 10.30 5.12
C SER A 68 -10.04 10.05 4.25
N ALA A 69 -8.92 9.68 4.86
CA ALA A 69 -7.66 9.39 4.18
C ALA A 69 -6.79 8.43 4.99
N ILE A 70 -5.91 7.70 4.30
CA ILE A 70 -4.80 6.95 4.90
C ILE A 70 -3.52 7.37 4.19
N LYS A 71 -2.56 7.89 4.96
CA LYS A 71 -1.31 8.45 4.47
C LYS A 71 -0.14 7.52 4.77
N VAL A 72 0.81 7.48 3.84
CA VAL A 72 2.06 6.71 3.97
C VAL A 72 3.20 7.59 3.48
N VAL A 73 4.29 7.66 4.25
CA VAL A 73 5.50 8.35 3.82
C VAL A 73 6.32 7.43 2.93
N ARG A 74 6.70 7.91 1.74
CA ARG A 74 7.53 7.20 0.77
C ARG A 74 8.60 8.13 0.20
N THR A 75 9.67 7.53 -0.30
CA THR A 75 10.74 8.23 -1.00
C THR A 75 10.72 7.86 -2.48
N ALA A 76 11.17 8.78 -3.33
CA ALA A 76 11.34 8.56 -4.76
C ALA A 76 12.68 9.17 -5.20
N ARG A 77 13.32 8.53 -6.18
CA ARG A 77 14.56 9.01 -6.81
C ARG A 77 14.50 8.67 -8.29
N MET A 78 14.83 9.63 -9.15
CA MET A 78 15.01 9.37 -10.58
C MET A 78 16.22 8.45 -10.78
N ILE A 79 16.00 7.31 -11.45
CA ILE A 79 17.05 6.31 -11.73
C ILE A 79 17.62 6.52 -13.14
N LEU A 80 16.77 6.79 -14.13
CA LEU A 80 17.15 6.99 -15.52
C LEU A 80 16.25 8.05 -16.16
N GLU A 81 16.88 8.91 -16.95
CA GLU A 81 16.25 9.81 -17.91
C GLU A 81 16.88 9.51 -19.28
N GLY A 82 16.06 9.17 -20.29
CA GLY A 82 16.55 8.76 -21.60
C GLY A 82 15.57 7.89 -22.37
N TYR A 83 16.09 7.14 -23.35
CA TYR A 83 15.31 6.35 -24.29
C TYR A 83 15.51 4.84 -24.07
N VAL A 84 14.41 4.09 -24.11
CA VAL A 84 14.40 2.61 -24.11
C VAL A 84 14.02 2.13 -25.50
N TYR A 85 14.86 1.30 -26.13
CA TYR A 85 14.63 0.74 -27.45
C TYR A 85 14.06 -0.69 -27.35
N THR A 86 13.12 -1.02 -28.23
CA THR A 86 12.54 -2.35 -28.36
C THR A 86 12.95 -3.02 -29.68
N LYS A 87 12.94 -4.35 -29.73
CA LYS A 87 13.31 -5.10 -30.96
C LYS A 87 12.36 -4.84 -32.13
N SER A 88 11.09 -4.66 -31.84
CA SER A 88 10.04 -4.41 -32.82
C SER A 88 9.21 -3.20 -32.43
N HIS A 89 8.50 -2.63 -33.40
CA HIS A 89 7.41 -1.69 -33.14
C HIS A 89 6.23 -2.45 -32.55
N TYR A 90 6.11 -2.43 -31.22
CA TYR A 90 4.93 -2.93 -30.54
C TYR A 90 3.81 -1.89 -30.66
N ALA A 91 2.63 -2.30 -31.11
CA ALA A 91 1.45 -1.45 -31.05
C ALA A 91 1.14 -1.16 -29.57
N LEU A 92 1.27 0.10 -29.16
CA LEU A 92 0.87 0.51 -27.82
C LEU A 92 -0.66 0.50 -27.76
N ALA A 93 -1.22 -0.31 -26.87
CA ALA A 93 -2.67 -0.45 -26.69
C ALA A 93 -3.41 0.85 -26.32
N ALA A 94 -2.69 1.97 -26.12
CA ALA A 94 -3.25 3.27 -25.78
C ALA A 94 -3.43 4.24 -26.98
N GLN A 95 -3.12 3.85 -28.22
CA GLN A 95 -3.25 4.72 -29.40
C GLN A 95 -4.54 4.52 -30.22
N SER A 96 -5.55 3.77 -29.74
CA SER A 96 -6.80 3.51 -30.48
C SER A 96 -7.96 4.44 -30.13
N GLN A 97 -7.71 5.66 -29.65
CA GLN A 97 -8.73 6.71 -29.50
C GLN A 97 -8.13 8.09 -29.74
N LEU A 98 -7.88 8.44 -31.01
CA LEU A 98 -7.79 9.81 -31.53
C LEU A 98 -7.69 9.67 -33.07
N ALA A 99 -8.82 9.34 -33.67
CA ALA A 99 -9.13 9.56 -35.07
C ALA A 99 -10.62 9.93 -35.15
#